data_AF-A0A2E6TB86-F1
#
_entry.id   AF-A0A2E6TB86-F1
#
_cell.length_a   1.000
_cell.length_b   1.000
_cell.length_c   1.000
_cell.angle_alpha   90.00
_cell.angle_beta   90.00
_cell.angle_gamma   90.00
#
_symmetry.space_group_name_H-M   'P 1'
#
loop_
_entity.id
_entity.type
_entity.pdbx_description
1 polymer ?
#
loop_
_entity_poly.entity_id
_entity_poly.type
_entity_poly.pdbx_seq_one_letter_code
_entity_poly.pdbx_strand_id
1 'polypeptide(L)'
;MGNVGGLGIIDFAESTKRSHRQLGIADRMRVDFRRPWMGVTPAQSSISGPAVYHGRTRRHWSVRVGLSRPASYNRGNGSGSCRECSCSSQSAHAILDGLLGIDHRSQPSRCHGTRCLARVRHATAKQRRAFVGALSWLAGIIFTSFIHNQQTIETRYFMNKNNRPRTRCLMKNNRANWIIASLVLSVMSMASAVAANDVDLAKLDVKSLVAKMTPLKGTTPAQWRVIWTEDASREATISWSTAELGKKHVVYYGTKSGGKEGKPALSQECQSNGIYTITQPKITPAYYHHARIKGLKPNTRYYFVLESDGERSREFYFRTAPAEGTDFTLIHGGDSRSGHANRCRMNLRIAEQANSDSKVIAFAHGGDYIVTGSKWEQWRLWLSQHELTTQEDGRVLPIIPTKGNHDGGKIYFEVFDLEEKTKRWHTTMLGKDVALVTLDTNSPAGGPQEEWLEAELKRLRPAVRWLLVQYHRPMYPAVKGPARHAPIFCPLFDKYNVDIALESDGHCMKRTVPIRNGKKDPTGIIYVGEGGLGVGQRKTHADRWYLKDGGKSGSAHHVMRLDFNPDELRVRFILMDGSAWDDHTIKARDL
;
A
#
# COMPACT_ATOMS: atom_id res chain seq x y z
N MET A 1 3.57 -45.87 42.61
CA MET A 1 4.85 -46.39 43.13
C MET A 1 5.91 -45.67 42.31
N GLY A 2 6.68 -44.69 42.78
CA GLY A 2 7.33 -44.48 44.10
C GLY A 2 8.82 -44.87 43.94
N ASN A 3 9.85 -44.12 44.34
CA ASN A 3 10.04 -42.88 45.12
C ASN A 3 11.06 -41.96 44.37
N VAL A 4 11.21 -40.63 44.55
CA VAL A 4 11.27 -39.70 45.70
C VAL A 4 12.61 -39.69 46.47
N GLY A 5 13.28 -38.52 46.50
CA GLY A 5 14.16 -38.07 47.61
C GLY A 5 15.65 -37.89 47.29
N GLY A 6 16.26 -36.80 47.80
CA GLY A 6 17.73 -36.60 47.78
C GLY A 6 18.21 -35.13 47.74
N LEU A 7 18.06 -34.38 48.83
CA LEU A 7 18.61 -33.02 49.01
C LEU A 7 19.85 -33.03 49.92
N GLY A 8 20.77 -32.09 49.74
CA GLY A 8 21.93 -31.88 50.61
C GLY A 8 22.19 -30.39 50.85
N ILE A 9 22.45 -30.01 52.10
CA ILE A 9 22.66 -28.63 52.57
C ILE A 9 23.95 -28.59 53.40
N ILE A 10 24.72 -27.51 53.28
CA ILE A 10 25.70 -27.08 54.30
C ILE A 10 25.50 -25.57 54.53
N ASP A 11 25.68 -25.12 55.77
CA ASP A 11 25.35 -23.80 56.33
C ASP A 11 26.51 -23.29 57.23
N PHE A 12 26.38 -22.10 57.86
CA PHE A 12 27.21 -21.36 58.87
C PHE A 12 27.41 -19.89 58.40
N ALA A 13 26.78 -18.85 58.98
CA ALA A 13 27.01 -18.17 60.28
C ALA A 13 28.33 -17.34 60.33
N GLU A 14 28.52 -16.19 61.01
CA GLU A 14 27.80 -15.39 62.03
C GLU A 14 27.85 -13.87 61.66
N SER A 15 26.94 -12.92 62.01
CA SER A 15 26.31 -12.43 63.26
C SER A 15 27.03 -11.27 64.03
N THR A 16 26.44 -10.05 64.00
CA THR A 16 26.34 -8.96 65.05
C THR A 16 25.77 -7.66 64.42
N LYS A 17 24.75 -6.93 64.92
CA LYS A 17 24.61 -6.03 66.12
C LYS A 17 25.59 -4.82 66.06
N ARG A 18 25.27 -3.52 66.27
CA ARG A 18 24.15 -2.67 66.80
C ARG A 18 24.35 -1.20 66.24
N SER A 19 23.55 -0.13 66.38
CA SER A 19 22.16 0.19 66.84
C SER A 19 21.76 1.67 66.46
N HIS A 20 20.57 2.16 66.90
CA HIS A 20 19.94 3.47 66.60
C HIS A 20 20.67 4.79 66.97
N ARG A 21 20.32 5.91 66.28
CA ARG A 21 19.53 7.04 66.85
C ARG A 21 18.91 7.98 65.76
N GLN A 22 18.03 8.90 66.18
CA GLN A 22 17.21 9.78 65.33
C GLN A 22 17.56 11.28 65.50
N LEU A 23 17.18 12.10 64.50
CA LEU A 23 16.58 13.47 64.49
C LEU A 23 16.73 13.98 63.04
N GLY A 24 15.78 14.61 62.32
CA GLY A 24 14.88 15.73 62.62
C GLY A 24 15.29 16.92 61.71
N ILE A 25 14.46 17.74 61.04
CA ILE A 25 13.02 18.09 61.15
C ILE A 25 12.51 18.73 59.81
N ALA A 26 11.23 18.50 59.45
CA ALA A 26 10.31 19.32 58.57
C ALA A 26 10.70 19.65 57.10
N ASP A 27 9.80 20.04 56.18
CA ASP A 27 8.32 20.24 56.21
C ASP A 27 7.66 19.61 54.96
N ARG A 28 6.60 18.81 55.08
CA ARG A 28 5.16 19.13 54.94
C ARG A 28 4.67 19.76 53.62
N MET A 29 3.90 18.96 52.88
CA MET A 29 2.49 19.28 52.60
C MET A 29 1.65 17.99 52.56
N ARG A 30 0.37 18.05 52.95
CA ARG A 30 -0.58 16.92 52.94
C ARG A 30 -1.74 17.22 52.00
N VAL A 31 -2.22 16.20 51.29
CA VAL A 31 -3.65 15.96 51.07
C VAL A 31 -3.91 14.48 51.39
N ASP A 32 -5.04 14.18 52.03
CA ASP A 32 -5.43 12.83 52.47
C ASP A 32 -6.85 12.56 51.97
N PHE A 33 -7.21 11.28 51.79
CA PHE A 33 -8.56 10.74 52.03
C PHE A 33 -8.59 9.22 51.79
N ARG A 34 -9.19 8.48 52.73
CA ARG A 34 -9.46 7.03 52.62
C ARG A 34 -10.97 6.75 52.45
N ARG A 35 -11.26 5.77 51.58
CA ARG A 35 -12.24 4.65 51.64
C ARG A 35 -13.26 4.60 52.83
N PRO A 36 -14.44 3.91 52.71
CA PRO A 36 -14.71 2.73 51.87
C PRO A 36 -16.12 2.66 51.19
N TRP A 37 -16.45 1.46 50.69
CA TRP A 37 -17.66 1.04 49.96
C TRP A 37 -18.93 0.89 50.83
N MET A 38 -20.12 0.94 50.20
CA MET A 38 -21.11 -0.17 50.25
C MET A 38 -22.30 -0.02 49.27
N GLY A 39 -22.74 -1.14 48.67
CA GLY A 39 -24.16 -1.55 48.71
C GLY A 39 -25.19 -1.08 47.65
N VAL A 40 -25.88 -2.10 47.06
CA VAL A 40 -27.32 -2.17 46.74
C VAL A 40 -27.88 -1.48 45.46
N THR A 41 -28.76 -2.24 44.78
CA THR A 41 -29.68 -1.92 43.67
C THR A 41 -31.02 -2.65 43.96
N PRO A 42 -32.12 -2.61 43.13
CA PRO A 42 -32.51 -1.70 42.03
C PRO A 42 -33.97 -1.15 42.13
N ALA A 43 -34.34 -0.19 41.27
CA ALA A 43 -35.70 0.10 40.76
C ALA A 43 -35.55 0.84 39.40
N GLN A 44 -36.30 0.61 38.31
CA GLN A 44 -37.75 0.82 38.08
C GLN A 44 -38.21 2.27 38.35
N SER A 45 -38.93 2.97 37.45
CA SER A 45 -39.43 2.64 36.10
C SER A 45 -39.92 3.89 35.32
N SER A 46 -40.17 3.75 34.01
CA SER A 46 -41.14 4.57 33.21
C SER A 46 -40.79 6.08 33.00
N ILE A 47 -41.43 6.90 32.13
CA ILE A 47 -42.31 6.70 30.95
C ILE A 47 -42.25 7.97 30.05
N SER A 48 -42.62 7.88 28.75
CA SER A 48 -42.83 9.00 27.80
C SER A 48 -41.60 9.90 27.52
N GLY A 49 -41.55 10.78 26.52
CA GLY A 49 -42.47 11.19 25.45
C GLY A 49 -41.89 12.46 24.78
N PRO A 50 -42.07 12.70 23.46
CA PRO A 50 -41.23 13.69 22.76
C PRO A 50 -41.83 15.10 22.70
N ALA A 51 -40.96 16.10 22.60
CA ALA A 51 -41.29 17.46 22.15
C ALA A 51 -40.55 17.78 20.84
N VAL A 52 -41.25 18.37 19.87
CA VAL A 52 -40.72 18.82 18.58
C VAL A 52 -40.76 20.34 18.53
N TYR A 53 -39.71 20.99 18.02
CA TYR A 53 -39.83 22.38 17.54
C TYR A 53 -38.95 22.64 16.31
N HIS A 54 -39.42 23.52 15.43
CA HIS A 54 -38.73 23.94 14.20
C HIS A 54 -37.83 25.17 14.42
N GLY A 55 -36.77 25.29 13.60
CA GLY A 55 -35.98 26.51 13.44
C GLY A 55 -35.24 26.52 12.10
N ARG A 56 -35.49 27.53 11.26
CA ARG A 56 -34.84 27.70 9.94
C ARG A 56 -33.68 28.69 10.02
N THR A 57 -32.65 28.51 9.19
CA THR A 57 -32.32 29.50 8.12
C THR A 57 -31.24 28.96 7.17
N ARG A 58 -31.29 29.41 5.91
CA ARG A 58 -30.19 29.29 4.93
C ARG A 58 -29.70 30.71 4.60
N ARG A 59 -28.45 30.83 4.15
CA ARG A 59 -28.02 31.94 3.27
C ARG A 59 -27.32 31.35 2.04
N HIS A 60 -27.51 31.99 0.89
CA HIS A 60 -26.74 31.72 -0.33
C HIS A 60 -25.67 32.78 -0.51
N TRP A 61 -24.62 32.43 -1.24
CA TRP A 61 -23.72 33.36 -1.91
C TRP A 61 -23.44 32.85 -3.32
N SER A 62 -23.38 33.76 -4.29
CA SER A 62 -23.09 33.49 -5.69
C SER A 62 -22.16 34.57 -6.22
N VAL A 63 -21.19 34.18 -7.05
CA VAL A 63 -20.23 35.09 -7.70
C VAL A 63 -20.06 34.66 -9.15
N ARG A 64 -19.99 35.63 -10.07
CA ARG A 64 -19.89 35.40 -11.52
C ARG A 64 -18.45 35.11 -11.96
N VAL A 65 -18.33 34.40 -13.08
CA VAL A 65 -17.08 34.29 -13.86
C VAL A 65 -16.98 35.48 -14.82
N GLY A 66 -15.76 36.02 -15.00
CA GLY A 66 -15.42 36.98 -16.05
C GLY A 66 -14.39 36.40 -17.01
N LEU A 67 -14.55 36.68 -18.31
CA LEU A 67 -13.63 36.29 -19.39
C LEU A 67 -12.98 37.55 -19.99
N SER A 68 -11.69 37.50 -20.31
CA SER A 68 -11.03 38.49 -21.17
C SER A 68 -9.83 37.92 -21.94
N ARG A 69 -9.68 38.41 -23.17
CA ARG A 69 -8.63 38.15 -24.17
C ARG A 69 -8.91 39.11 -25.35
N PRO A 70 -7.96 39.36 -26.28
CA PRO A 70 -6.49 39.23 -26.19
C PRO A 70 -5.80 40.56 -26.58
N ALA A 71 -4.46 40.56 -26.67
CA ALA A 71 -3.70 41.54 -27.45
C ALA A 71 -2.55 40.82 -28.19
N SER A 72 -2.00 41.45 -29.24
CA SER A 72 -1.03 40.88 -30.18
C SER A 72 0.14 41.83 -30.42
N TYR A 73 1.30 41.34 -30.91
CA TYR A 73 2.12 42.12 -31.84
C TYR A 73 3.15 41.30 -32.66
N ASN A 74 3.02 41.44 -33.99
CA ASN A 74 4.03 41.52 -35.07
C ASN A 74 5.13 40.46 -35.37
N ARG A 75 5.69 40.65 -36.58
CA ARG A 75 6.58 39.78 -37.35
C ARG A 75 8.01 40.35 -37.45
N GLY A 76 8.96 39.53 -37.90
CA GLY A 76 10.21 39.96 -38.53
C GLY A 76 10.60 38.99 -39.66
N ASN A 77 11.06 39.51 -40.81
CA ASN A 77 11.46 38.72 -41.98
C ASN A 77 12.99 38.56 -42.05
N GLY A 78 13.46 37.52 -42.74
CA GLY A 78 14.85 37.36 -43.18
C GLY A 78 14.97 36.24 -44.21
N SER A 79 15.53 36.53 -45.39
CA SER A 79 15.57 35.62 -46.54
C SER A 79 16.99 35.40 -47.06
N GLY A 80 17.27 34.21 -47.59
CA GLY A 80 18.53 33.86 -48.25
C GLY A 80 18.40 32.53 -48.99
N SER A 81 18.97 32.43 -50.18
CA SER A 81 18.81 31.28 -51.08
C SER A 81 20.13 30.88 -51.74
N CYS A 82 20.31 29.57 -51.99
CA CYS A 82 20.96 29.01 -53.18
C CYS A 82 20.75 27.48 -53.23
N ARG A 83 21.17 26.84 -54.32
CA ARG A 83 20.78 25.46 -54.69
C ARG A 83 21.95 24.47 -54.74
N GLU A 84 21.56 23.18 -54.71
CA GLU A 84 22.17 22.06 -55.45
C GLU A 84 23.69 21.80 -55.33
N CYS A 85 24.04 20.81 -54.51
CA CYS A 85 24.76 19.63 -55.01
C CYS A 85 24.53 18.40 -54.12
N SER A 86 24.76 17.20 -54.67
CA SER A 86 24.37 15.92 -54.08
C SER A 86 25.50 15.20 -53.33
N CYS A 87 25.24 14.72 -52.10
CA CYS A 87 25.86 13.46 -51.65
C CYS A 87 25.10 12.73 -50.52
N SER A 88 25.41 11.45 -50.41
CA SER A 88 24.83 10.38 -49.60
C SER A 88 24.79 10.59 -48.07
N SER A 89 23.62 10.36 -47.48
CA SER A 89 23.38 9.60 -46.23
C SER A 89 24.37 9.77 -45.05
N GLN A 90 24.44 10.98 -44.49
CA GLN A 90 24.96 11.32 -43.14
C GLN A 90 24.36 12.70 -42.78
N SER A 91 23.87 13.03 -41.58
CA SER A 91 23.96 12.36 -40.28
C SER A 91 22.73 12.64 -39.40
N ALA A 92 22.01 11.60 -38.96
CA ALA A 92 20.86 11.74 -38.05
C ALA A 92 21.25 11.89 -36.56
N HIS A 93 22.54 12.07 -36.25
CA HIS A 93 23.05 12.14 -34.86
C HIS A 93 23.16 13.57 -34.31
N ALA A 94 23.46 14.57 -35.16
CA ALA A 94 23.77 15.94 -34.74
C ALA A 94 22.63 16.70 -34.01
N ILE A 95 21.40 16.17 -34.00
CA ILE A 95 20.25 16.75 -33.30
C ILE A 95 20.10 16.18 -31.87
N LEU A 96 20.70 15.02 -31.55
CA LEU A 96 20.61 14.42 -30.22
C LEU A 96 21.55 15.09 -29.21
N ASP A 97 22.77 15.43 -29.63
CA ASP A 97 23.83 15.90 -28.73
C ASP A 97 23.51 17.29 -28.14
N GLY A 98 22.93 18.18 -28.95
CA GLY A 98 22.44 19.50 -28.52
C GLY A 98 21.28 19.45 -27.52
N LEU A 99 20.61 18.30 -27.33
CA LEU A 99 19.55 18.08 -26.35
C LEU A 99 20.03 17.40 -25.05
N LEU A 100 21.30 16.98 -24.98
CA LEU A 100 21.84 16.22 -23.84
C LEU A 100 23.04 16.89 -23.14
N GLY A 101 23.62 17.95 -23.72
CA GLY A 101 24.59 18.80 -23.04
C GLY A 101 25.91 18.09 -22.68
N ILE A 102 26.50 17.41 -23.66
CA ILE A 102 27.78 16.71 -23.53
C ILE A 102 28.78 17.39 -24.47
N ASP A 103 29.87 17.95 -23.91
CA ASP A 103 31.03 18.42 -24.68
C ASP A 103 32.09 17.31 -24.73
N HIS A 104 32.50 16.93 -25.93
CA HIS A 104 33.63 16.03 -26.15
C HIS A 104 34.41 16.45 -27.40
N ARG A 105 35.60 17.02 -27.17
CA ARG A 105 36.69 17.02 -28.16
C ARG A 105 37.35 15.64 -28.23
N SER A 106 38.10 15.40 -29.31
CA SER A 106 38.85 14.17 -29.66
C SER A 106 38.05 13.01 -30.28
N GLN A 107 38.73 12.19 -31.09
CA GLN A 107 38.15 11.33 -32.14
C GLN A 107 38.31 9.81 -31.86
N PRO A 108 37.64 8.92 -32.62
CA PRO A 108 37.22 7.60 -32.11
C PRO A 108 38.08 6.41 -32.57
N SER A 109 37.94 5.27 -31.88
CA SER A 109 38.09 3.97 -32.52
C SER A 109 37.24 2.84 -31.87
N ARG A 110 36.63 2.02 -32.74
CA ARG A 110 36.09 0.65 -32.55
C ARG A 110 35.01 0.40 -31.47
N CYS A 111 33.89 -0.17 -31.94
CA CYS A 111 32.80 -0.67 -31.12
C CYS A 111 33.14 -2.01 -30.44
N HIS A 112 32.57 -2.26 -29.25
CA HIS A 112 31.80 -3.48 -28.95
C HIS A 112 30.70 -3.13 -27.93
N GLY A 113 29.54 -3.80 -28.00
CA GLY A 113 28.30 -3.28 -27.39
C GLY A 113 27.95 -3.83 -26.02
N THR A 114 27.70 -2.95 -25.04
CA THR A 114 26.68 -3.10 -23.96
C THR A 114 26.65 -1.86 -23.05
N ARG A 115 25.86 -0.82 -23.40
CA ARG A 115 25.37 0.27 -22.49
C ARG A 115 24.57 1.34 -23.26
N CYS A 116 23.26 1.14 -23.49
CA CYS A 116 22.37 2.25 -23.91
C CYS A 116 20.87 2.04 -23.59
N LEU A 117 20.52 1.35 -22.50
CA LEU A 117 19.13 1.11 -22.07
C LEU A 117 18.72 1.92 -20.82
N ALA A 118 19.44 3.00 -20.50
CA ALA A 118 19.38 3.66 -19.20
C ALA A 118 19.27 5.21 -19.26
N ARG A 119 18.27 5.77 -19.97
CA ARG A 119 17.94 7.21 -19.87
C ARG A 119 16.48 7.62 -20.17
N VAL A 120 15.49 6.78 -19.85
CA VAL A 120 14.04 7.10 -20.05
C VAL A 120 13.22 7.16 -18.75
N ARG A 121 13.85 7.07 -17.56
CA ARG A 121 13.12 7.01 -16.26
C ARG A 121 12.86 8.35 -15.55
N HIS A 122 13.44 9.46 -16.00
CA HIS A 122 13.17 10.81 -15.45
C HIS A 122 12.55 11.79 -16.46
N ALA A 123 11.89 11.27 -17.50
CA ALA A 123 11.15 12.09 -18.45
C ALA A 123 9.82 12.59 -17.86
N THR A 124 9.71 13.92 -17.73
CA THR A 124 8.44 14.64 -17.46
C THR A 124 7.39 14.34 -18.53
N ALA A 125 6.10 14.60 -18.25
CA ALA A 125 5.02 14.43 -19.23
C ALA A 125 5.28 15.16 -20.56
N LYS A 126 5.94 16.32 -20.53
CA LYS A 126 6.36 17.08 -21.73
C LYS A 126 7.44 16.32 -22.53
N GLN A 127 8.45 15.76 -21.86
CA GLN A 127 9.49 14.96 -22.49
C GLN A 127 8.95 13.63 -23.05
N ARG A 128 7.99 12.98 -22.38
CA ARG A 128 7.32 11.78 -22.91
C ARG A 128 6.54 12.07 -24.19
N ARG A 129 5.83 13.21 -24.26
CA ARG A 129 5.16 13.66 -25.50
C ARG A 129 6.16 13.96 -26.63
N ALA A 130 7.31 14.56 -26.32
CA ALA A 130 8.38 14.78 -27.30
C ALA A 130 8.97 13.45 -27.83
N PHE A 131 9.16 12.45 -26.96
CA PHE A 131 9.64 11.12 -27.35
C PHE A 131 8.66 10.39 -28.29
N VAL A 132 7.36 10.49 -28.02
CA VAL A 132 6.31 9.98 -28.94
C VAL A 132 6.34 10.71 -30.28
N GLY A 133 6.50 12.04 -30.28
CA GLY A 133 6.64 12.83 -31.52
C GLY A 133 7.84 12.42 -32.37
N ALA A 134 8.99 12.15 -31.73
CA ALA A 134 10.20 11.66 -32.42
C ALA A 134 10.01 10.27 -33.04
N LEU A 135 9.31 9.36 -32.34
CA LEU A 135 8.95 8.04 -32.88
C LEU A 135 8.02 8.13 -34.09
N SER A 136 7.02 9.01 -34.06
CA SER A 136 6.14 9.26 -35.21
C SER A 136 6.89 9.84 -36.42
N TRP A 137 7.88 10.71 -36.20
CA TRP A 137 8.70 11.28 -37.27
C TRP A 137 9.63 10.24 -37.91
N LEU A 138 10.27 9.39 -37.10
CA LEU A 138 11.05 8.24 -37.56
C LEU A 138 10.21 7.25 -38.39
N ALA A 139 8.98 6.96 -37.96
CA ALA A 139 8.06 6.12 -38.73
C ALA A 139 7.72 6.72 -40.11
N GLY A 140 7.56 8.04 -40.21
CA GLY A 140 7.34 8.74 -41.47
C GLY A 140 8.49 8.60 -42.47
N ILE A 141 9.74 8.68 -42.01
CA ILE A 141 10.95 8.51 -42.84
C ILE A 141 11.08 7.05 -43.35
N ILE A 142 10.75 6.08 -42.49
CA ILE A 142 10.74 4.66 -42.88
C ILE A 142 9.66 4.41 -43.95
N PHE A 143 8.48 5.01 -43.80
CA PHE A 143 7.37 4.84 -44.73
C PHE A 143 7.63 5.47 -46.11
N THR A 144 8.21 6.67 -46.18
CA THR A 144 8.60 7.28 -47.46
C THR A 144 9.73 6.52 -48.16
N SER A 145 10.70 6.00 -47.40
CA SER A 145 11.75 5.13 -47.92
C SER A 145 11.20 3.80 -48.47
N PHE A 146 10.14 3.26 -47.87
CA PHE A 146 9.47 2.04 -48.30
C PHE A 146 8.73 2.19 -49.65
N ILE A 147 8.10 3.35 -49.88
CA ILE A 147 7.42 3.67 -51.15
C ILE A 147 8.43 3.76 -52.31
N HIS A 148 9.60 4.38 -52.09
CA HIS A 148 10.62 4.55 -53.14
C HIS A 148 11.24 3.23 -53.63
N ASN A 149 11.14 2.15 -52.85
CA ASN A 149 11.81 0.87 -53.12
C ASN A 149 10.89 -0.19 -53.77
N GLN A 150 9.79 0.22 -54.39
CA GLN A 150 8.77 -0.67 -54.99
C GLN A 150 8.78 -0.72 -56.53
N GLN A 151 9.64 0.05 -57.21
CA GLN A 151 9.68 0.11 -58.69
C GLN A 151 11.02 -0.37 -59.29
N THR A 152 11.19 -1.68 -59.37
CA THR A 152 12.16 -2.31 -60.29
C THR A 152 11.52 -3.52 -60.97
N ILE A 153 11.44 -3.51 -62.30
CA ILE A 153 10.86 -4.58 -63.12
C ILE A 153 11.95 -5.07 -64.10
N GLU A 154 12.53 -6.24 -63.85
CA GLU A 154 13.32 -6.94 -64.88
C GLU A 154 12.39 -7.48 -65.97
N THR A 155 12.68 -7.15 -67.22
CA THR A 155 12.03 -7.72 -68.40
C THR A 155 13.06 -8.48 -69.21
N ARG A 156 12.83 -9.78 -69.48
CA ARG A 156 13.67 -10.59 -70.37
C ARG A 156 12.83 -11.13 -71.53
N TYR A 157 13.42 -11.12 -72.72
CA TYR A 157 12.80 -11.59 -73.96
C TYR A 157 13.35 -12.96 -74.35
N PHE A 158 12.47 -13.85 -74.82
CA PHE A 158 12.84 -15.12 -75.43
C PHE A 158 11.94 -15.40 -76.64
N MET A 159 12.53 -15.95 -77.71
CA MET A 159 11.81 -16.50 -78.86
C MET A 159 11.57 -18.00 -78.66
N ASN A 160 10.46 -18.53 -79.18
CA ASN A 160 10.27 -19.98 -79.28
C ASN A 160 10.55 -20.50 -80.71
N LYS A 161 10.56 -21.83 -80.90
CA LYS A 161 10.88 -22.48 -82.19
C LYS A 161 10.02 -22.04 -83.39
N ASN A 162 8.87 -21.39 -83.16
CA ASN A 162 7.98 -20.89 -84.21
C ASN A 162 8.07 -19.36 -84.38
N ASN A 163 9.17 -18.76 -83.93
CA ASN A 163 9.60 -17.37 -84.17
C ASN A 163 8.59 -16.27 -83.79
N ARG A 164 7.74 -16.51 -82.78
CA ARG A 164 6.85 -15.50 -82.19
C ARG A 164 7.40 -15.01 -80.84
N PRO A 165 7.50 -13.69 -80.60
CA PRO A 165 7.95 -13.16 -79.31
C PRO A 165 6.90 -13.35 -78.22
N ARG A 166 7.35 -13.62 -76.99
CA ARG A 166 6.54 -13.50 -75.77
C ARG A 166 7.33 -12.82 -74.67
N THR A 167 6.76 -11.74 -74.12
CA THR A 167 7.20 -11.17 -72.85
C THR A 167 6.66 -12.00 -71.67
N ARG A 168 7.45 -12.15 -70.61
CA ARG A 168 7.03 -12.78 -69.36
C ARG A 168 7.44 -11.90 -68.18
N CYS A 169 6.50 -11.09 -67.68
CA CYS A 169 6.71 -10.29 -66.47
C CYS A 169 6.70 -11.21 -65.24
N LEU A 170 7.64 -11.02 -64.31
CA LEU A 170 7.82 -11.84 -63.11
C LEU A 170 7.92 -10.95 -61.86
N MET A 171 6.77 -10.63 -61.26
CA MET A 171 6.73 -9.96 -59.95
C MET A 171 7.19 -10.93 -58.85
N LYS A 172 8.32 -10.61 -58.17
CA LYS A 172 8.76 -11.33 -56.97
C LYS A 172 7.89 -10.93 -55.77
N ASN A 173 6.82 -11.67 -55.53
CA ASN A 173 5.86 -11.38 -54.46
C ASN A 173 6.44 -11.74 -53.07
N ASN A 174 7.12 -10.79 -52.44
CA ASN A 174 7.98 -11.02 -51.28
C ASN A 174 7.20 -10.97 -49.95
N ARG A 175 6.75 -12.14 -49.46
CA ARG A 175 5.86 -12.28 -48.27
C ARG A 175 6.34 -11.56 -47.00
N ALA A 176 7.65 -11.38 -46.81
CA ALA A 176 8.21 -10.68 -45.66
C ALA A 176 7.71 -9.22 -45.52
N ASN A 177 7.47 -8.52 -46.63
CA ASN A 177 7.12 -7.10 -46.61
C ASN A 177 5.71 -6.85 -46.04
N TRP A 178 4.77 -7.77 -46.24
CA TRP A 178 3.42 -7.68 -45.66
C TRP A 178 3.42 -7.90 -44.15
N ILE A 179 4.24 -8.83 -43.65
CA ILE A 179 4.37 -9.11 -42.21
C ILE A 179 4.88 -7.86 -41.46
N ILE A 180 5.86 -7.14 -42.03
CA ILE A 180 6.41 -5.91 -41.45
C ILE A 180 5.35 -4.79 -41.45
N ALA A 181 4.61 -4.60 -42.54
CA ALA A 181 3.53 -3.61 -42.62
C ALA A 181 2.41 -3.87 -41.58
N SER A 182 2.01 -5.13 -41.41
CA SER A 182 1.04 -5.52 -40.37
C SER A 182 1.57 -5.28 -38.96
N LEU A 183 2.86 -5.55 -38.68
CA LEU A 183 3.47 -5.26 -37.39
C LEU A 183 3.43 -3.77 -37.05
N VAL A 184 3.77 -2.89 -38.00
CA VAL A 184 3.79 -1.43 -37.78
C VAL A 184 2.38 -0.90 -37.47
N LEU A 185 1.35 -1.35 -38.21
CA LEU A 185 -0.04 -0.97 -37.92
C LEU A 185 -0.50 -1.48 -36.54
N SER A 186 -0.09 -2.68 -36.15
CA SER A 186 -0.47 -3.28 -34.86
C SER A 186 0.19 -2.58 -33.66
N VAL A 187 1.44 -2.13 -33.83
CA VAL A 187 2.13 -1.30 -32.82
C VAL A 187 1.48 0.08 -32.70
N MET A 188 1.07 0.69 -33.82
CA MET A 188 0.37 1.98 -33.80
C MET A 188 -1.02 1.89 -33.15
N SER A 189 -1.80 0.83 -33.39
CA SER A 189 -3.11 0.65 -32.74
C SER A 189 -3.00 0.35 -31.24
N MET A 190 -1.99 -0.43 -30.80
CA MET A 190 -1.76 -0.68 -29.37
C MET A 190 -1.23 0.55 -28.62
N ALA A 191 -0.37 1.36 -29.25
CA ALA A 191 0.19 2.56 -28.62
C ALA A 191 -0.85 3.65 -28.30
N SER A 192 -1.99 3.65 -28.98
CA SER A 192 -3.10 4.61 -28.74
C SER A 192 -4.20 4.09 -27.82
N ALA A 193 -4.20 2.80 -27.45
CA ALA A 193 -5.28 2.19 -26.68
C ALA A 193 -4.99 1.99 -25.18
N VAL A 194 -3.71 1.98 -24.76
CA VAL A 194 -3.32 1.85 -23.34
C VAL A 194 -2.34 2.95 -22.89
N ALA A 195 -2.59 4.17 -23.35
CA ALA A 195 -2.63 5.25 -22.36
C ALA A 195 -3.98 5.10 -21.66
N ALA A 196 -4.00 4.45 -20.49
CA ALA A 196 -5.17 4.53 -19.63
C ALA A 196 -5.45 6.02 -19.40
N ASN A 197 -6.72 6.45 -19.51
CA ASN A 197 -7.07 7.80 -19.08
C ASN A 197 -6.70 7.90 -17.59
N ASP A 198 -5.66 8.67 -17.26
CA ASP A 198 -5.20 8.84 -15.87
C ASP A 198 -6.37 9.39 -15.05
N VAL A 199 -7.08 8.48 -14.38
CA VAL A 199 -8.30 8.81 -13.65
C VAL A 199 -7.87 9.65 -12.47
N ASP A 200 -8.15 10.95 -12.53
CA ASP A 200 -7.84 11.87 -11.44
C ASP A 200 -8.67 11.49 -10.20
N LEU A 201 -8.08 10.64 -9.36
CA LEU A 201 -8.71 10.10 -8.16
C LEU A 201 -9.13 11.24 -7.22
N ALA A 202 -8.38 12.35 -7.16
CA ALA A 202 -8.75 13.51 -6.35
C ALA A 202 -10.06 14.18 -6.83
N LYS A 203 -10.42 14.02 -8.11
CA LYS A 203 -11.66 14.53 -8.70
C LYS A 203 -12.81 13.53 -8.77
N LEU A 204 -12.60 12.23 -8.54
CA LEU A 204 -13.67 11.22 -8.65
C LEU A 204 -14.83 11.49 -7.67
N ASP A 205 -16.07 11.39 -8.13
CA ASP A 205 -17.27 11.69 -7.35
C ASP A 205 -17.73 10.53 -6.45
N VAL A 206 -18.57 10.81 -5.46
CA VAL A 206 -19.00 9.80 -4.46
C VAL A 206 -19.99 8.79 -5.05
N LYS A 207 -20.77 9.13 -6.08
CA LYS A 207 -21.75 8.21 -6.68
C LYS A 207 -21.04 7.15 -7.54
N SER A 208 -20.05 7.53 -8.34
CA SER A 208 -19.23 6.55 -9.09
C SER A 208 -18.38 5.66 -8.19
N LEU A 209 -17.93 6.16 -7.03
CA LEU A 209 -17.31 5.34 -5.99
C LEU A 209 -18.29 4.31 -5.41
N VAL A 210 -19.48 4.73 -4.98
CA VAL A 210 -20.50 3.83 -4.39
C VAL A 210 -20.97 2.78 -5.39
N ALA A 211 -21.08 3.11 -6.67
CA ALA A 211 -21.45 2.17 -7.74
C ALA A 211 -20.44 1.02 -7.96
N LYS A 212 -19.23 1.09 -7.38
CA LYS A 212 -18.22 0.02 -7.42
C LYS A 212 -18.22 -0.90 -6.19
N MET A 213 -19.07 -0.63 -5.20
CA MET A 213 -19.12 -1.40 -3.93
C MET A 213 -20.19 -2.49 -4.00
N THR A 214 -19.91 -3.66 -3.44
CA THR A 214 -20.84 -4.79 -3.44
C THR A 214 -21.94 -4.58 -2.39
N PRO A 215 -23.23 -4.65 -2.77
CA PRO A 215 -24.32 -4.51 -1.81
C PRO A 215 -24.35 -5.69 -0.84
N LEU A 216 -24.14 -5.43 0.45
CA LEU A 216 -24.36 -6.42 1.51
C LEU A 216 -25.87 -6.71 1.64
N LYS A 217 -26.33 -7.79 0.98
CA LYS A 217 -27.73 -8.24 0.85
C LYS A 217 -27.79 -9.78 0.90
N GLY A 218 -28.78 -10.34 1.59
CA GLY A 218 -28.98 -11.79 1.65
C GLY A 218 -27.77 -12.55 2.17
N THR A 219 -27.58 -13.76 1.64
CA THR A 219 -26.38 -14.57 1.81
C THR A 219 -25.26 -14.21 0.82
N THR A 220 -25.49 -13.34 -0.19
CA THR A 220 -24.50 -13.00 -1.21
C THR A 220 -23.18 -12.46 -0.60
N PRO A 221 -22.02 -13.08 -0.86
CA PRO A 221 -20.75 -12.65 -0.28
C PRO A 221 -20.33 -11.23 -0.70
N ALA A 222 -20.12 -10.35 0.28
CA ALA A 222 -19.57 -9.01 0.10
C ALA A 222 -18.45 -8.74 1.13
N GLN A 223 -17.81 -7.56 1.09
CA GLN A 223 -16.85 -7.13 2.11
C GLN A 223 -15.65 -8.07 2.29
N TRP A 224 -15.18 -8.62 1.16
CA TRP A 224 -14.06 -9.56 1.13
C TRP A 224 -12.76 -8.92 1.59
N ARG A 225 -11.89 -9.74 2.20
CA ARG A 225 -10.55 -9.38 2.64
C ARG A 225 -9.73 -10.65 2.83
N VAL A 226 -8.45 -10.60 2.46
CA VAL A 226 -7.46 -11.61 2.83
C VAL A 226 -6.66 -11.04 3.99
N ILE A 227 -6.39 -11.81 5.05
CA ILE A 227 -5.79 -11.32 6.29
C ILE A 227 -4.51 -12.10 6.58
N TRP A 228 -3.45 -11.39 6.97
CA TRP A 228 -2.18 -11.95 7.45
C TRP A 228 -1.87 -11.46 8.87
N THR A 229 -1.52 -12.40 9.74
CA THR A 229 -1.15 -12.18 11.15
C THR A 229 -0.06 -13.11 11.68
N GLU A 230 0.39 -14.08 10.86
CA GLU A 230 1.37 -15.13 11.17
C GLU A 230 2.29 -15.34 9.93
N ASP A 231 2.44 -16.55 9.39
CA ASP A 231 3.25 -16.83 8.19
C ASP A 231 2.51 -16.47 6.88
N ALA A 232 2.79 -15.28 6.34
CA ALA A 232 2.22 -14.79 5.09
C ALA A 232 2.65 -15.57 3.83
N SER A 233 3.68 -16.43 3.94
CA SER A 233 4.17 -17.25 2.83
C SER A 233 3.43 -18.57 2.71
N ARG A 234 2.84 -19.08 3.80
CA ARG A 234 2.14 -20.38 3.86
C ARG A 234 0.71 -20.32 4.33
N GLU A 235 0.23 -19.18 4.83
CA GLU A 235 -1.09 -19.06 5.44
C GLU A 235 -1.84 -17.79 5.02
N ALA A 236 -3.17 -17.84 5.10
CA ALA A 236 -4.06 -16.70 4.92
C ALA A 236 -5.44 -16.99 5.51
N THR A 237 -6.05 -16.02 6.20
CA THR A 237 -7.49 -16.06 6.48
C THR A 237 -8.22 -15.29 5.37
N ILE A 238 -9.06 -15.97 4.60
CA ILE A 238 -9.95 -15.33 3.64
C ILE A 238 -11.30 -15.09 4.34
N SER A 239 -11.74 -13.84 4.37
CA SER A 239 -12.91 -13.41 5.15
C SER A 239 -13.88 -12.56 4.34
N TRP A 240 -15.16 -12.63 4.68
CA TRP A 240 -16.22 -11.84 4.05
C TRP A 240 -17.36 -11.56 5.03
N SER A 241 -18.41 -10.90 4.54
CA SER A 241 -19.65 -10.66 5.29
C SER A 241 -20.88 -11.08 4.49
N THR A 242 -21.97 -11.42 5.19
CA THR A 242 -23.33 -11.56 4.64
C THR A 242 -24.32 -10.70 5.43
N ALA A 243 -25.48 -10.38 4.85
CA ALA A 243 -26.54 -9.65 5.55
C ALA A 243 -27.43 -10.57 6.39
N GLU A 244 -27.58 -11.82 5.96
CA GLU A 244 -28.31 -12.89 6.63
C GLU A 244 -27.35 -13.98 7.10
N LEU A 245 -27.72 -14.72 8.15
CA LEU A 245 -26.84 -15.70 8.82
C LEU A 245 -26.30 -16.76 7.85
N GLY A 246 -27.20 -17.30 7.04
CA GLY A 246 -26.92 -18.45 6.18
C GLY A 246 -26.81 -19.78 6.93
N LYS A 247 -26.26 -20.79 6.27
CA LYS A 247 -25.99 -22.13 6.85
C LYS A 247 -24.63 -22.70 6.45
N LYS A 248 -24.18 -22.48 5.21
CA LYS A 248 -22.92 -23.04 4.69
C LYS A 248 -22.08 -22.00 3.98
N HIS A 249 -20.83 -21.85 4.43
CA HIS A 249 -19.90 -20.79 4.01
C HIS A 249 -18.55 -21.40 3.63
N VAL A 250 -18.18 -21.30 2.35
CA VAL A 250 -17.03 -22.02 1.77
C VAL A 250 -16.24 -21.09 0.85
N VAL A 251 -14.91 -21.11 1.01
CA VAL A 251 -13.97 -20.60 0.01
C VAL A 251 -13.57 -21.74 -0.92
N TYR A 252 -13.69 -21.53 -2.22
CA TYR A 252 -13.03 -22.34 -3.24
C TYR A 252 -11.75 -21.64 -3.68
N TYR A 253 -10.61 -22.32 -3.68
CA TYR A 253 -9.30 -21.71 -3.94
C TYR A 253 -8.34 -22.61 -4.72
N GLY A 254 -7.33 -22.02 -5.36
CA GLY A 254 -6.32 -22.79 -6.10
C GLY A 254 -5.33 -21.95 -6.90
N THR A 255 -4.30 -22.60 -7.43
CA THR A 255 -3.25 -21.93 -8.24
C THR A 255 -3.63 -21.77 -9.72
N LYS A 256 -4.81 -22.24 -10.11
CA LYS A 256 -5.44 -22.05 -11.42
C LYS A 256 -6.80 -21.36 -11.21
N SER A 257 -7.13 -20.43 -12.10
CA SER A 257 -8.45 -19.80 -12.18
C SER A 257 -9.52 -20.85 -12.52
N GLY A 258 -10.71 -20.70 -11.94
CA GLY A 258 -11.93 -21.43 -12.32
C GLY A 258 -12.69 -20.76 -13.48
N GLY A 259 -12.27 -19.57 -13.92
CA GLY A 259 -12.96 -18.78 -14.92
C GLY A 259 -14.22 -18.10 -14.36
N LYS A 260 -15.19 -17.80 -15.23
CA LYS A 260 -16.41 -17.05 -14.85
C LYS A 260 -17.41 -17.83 -14.00
N GLU A 261 -17.44 -19.15 -14.12
CA GLU A 261 -18.48 -20.01 -13.52
C GLU A 261 -17.91 -21.21 -12.75
N GLY A 262 -16.67 -21.62 -13.04
CA GLY A 262 -16.00 -22.72 -12.37
C GLY A 262 -15.45 -22.35 -11.01
N LYS A 263 -15.38 -23.34 -10.11
CA LYS A 263 -14.72 -23.23 -8.82
C LYS A 263 -13.25 -23.65 -8.95
N PRO A 264 -12.29 -22.93 -8.35
CA PRO A 264 -10.95 -23.44 -8.14
C PRO A 264 -10.94 -24.78 -7.37
N ALA A 265 -9.92 -25.61 -7.59
CA ALA A 265 -9.97 -27.05 -7.29
C ALA A 265 -9.91 -27.47 -5.82
N LEU A 266 -9.58 -26.57 -4.88
CA LEU A 266 -9.59 -26.83 -3.44
C LEU A 266 -10.73 -26.08 -2.77
N SER A 267 -11.18 -26.54 -1.60
CA SER A 267 -12.22 -25.87 -0.81
C SER A 267 -11.87 -25.82 0.66
N GLN A 268 -12.21 -24.72 1.34
CA GLN A 268 -12.14 -24.56 2.78
C GLN A 268 -13.46 -24.02 3.32
N GLU A 269 -14.13 -24.80 4.16
CA GLU A 269 -15.31 -24.36 4.92
C GLU A 269 -14.89 -23.48 6.11
N CYS A 270 -15.69 -22.47 6.45
CA CYS A 270 -15.34 -21.49 7.48
C CYS A 270 -15.26 -22.09 8.89
N GLN A 271 -14.07 -22.02 9.51
CA GLN A 271 -13.87 -22.51 10.88
C GLN A 271 -14.27 -21.47 11.95
N SER A 272 -14.55 -20.24 11.55
CA SER A 272 -15.15 -19.21 12.39
C SER A 272 -16.18 -18.43 11.58
N ASN A 273 -17.39 -18.31 12.09
CA ASN A 273 -18.47 -17.49 11.54
C ASN A 273 -19.44 -17.11 12.66
N GLY A 274 -20.19 -16.02 12.48
CA GLY A 274 -21.13 -15.54 13.49
C GLY A 274 -21.69 -14.16 13.20
N ILE A 275 -22.61 -13.71 14.05
CA ILE A 275 -23.12 -12.32 14.01
C ILE A 275 -22.05 -11.37 14.57
N TYR A 276 -21.84 -10.21 13.92
CA TYR A 276 -21.04 -9.13 14.53
C TYR A 276 -21.69 -8.67 15.85
N THR A 277 -20.91 -8.19 16.82
CA THR A 277 -21.42 -7.61 18.09
C THR A 277 -22.07 -6.25 17.85
N ILE A 278 -23.30 -6.27 17.31
CA ILE A 278 -24.11 -5.10 17.00
C ILE A 278 -24.97 -4.76 18.22
N THR A 279 -24.55 -3.81 19.04
CA THR A 279 -25.28 -3.39 20.26
C THR A 279 -26.28 -2.25 20.01
N GLN A 280 -26.41 -1.80 18.76
CA GLN A 280 -27.22 -0.64 18.39
C GLN A 280 -28.68 -1.03 18.08
N PRO A 281 -29.68 -0.34 18.67
CA PRO A 281 -31.07 -0.66 18.42
C PRO A 281 -31.48 -0.36 16.98
N LYS A 282 -32.33 -1.23 16.40
CA LYS A 282 -32.93 -1.09 15.06
C LYS A 282 -31.93 -1.07 13.88
N ILE A 283 -30.69 -1.51 14.09
CA ILE A 283 -29.71 -1.73 13.01
C ILE A 283 -29.85 -3.15 12.45
N THR A 284 -29.81 -3.30 11.13
CA THR A 284 -29.85 -4.62 10.47
C THR A 284 -28.66 -5.48 10.91
N PRO A 285 -28.87 -6.76 11.28
CA PRO A 285 -27.80 -7.72 11.47
C PRO A 285 -26.84 -7.81 10.28
N ALA A 286 -25.67 -8.36 10.55
CA ALA A 286 -24.71 -8.81 9.56
C ALA A 286 -23.80 -9.85 10.21
N TYR A 287 -23.19 -10.69 9.38
CA TYR A 287 -22.48 -11.88 9.82
C TYR A 287 -21.11 -11.93 9.18
N TYR A 288 -20.09 -12.32 9.96
CA TYR A 288 -18.73 -12.55 9.48
C TYR A 288 -18.51 -14.02 9.15
N HIS A 289 -17.63 -14.28 8.20
CA HIS A 289 -17.21 -15.60 7.76
C HIS A 289 -15.70 -15.61 7.57
N HIS A 290 -15.01 -16.59 8.15
CA HIS A 290 -13.55 -16.73 8.10
C HIS A 290 -13.15 -18.16 7.70
N ALA A 291 -12.49 -18.28 6.54
CA ALA A 291 -11.83 -19.49 6.09
C ALA A 291 -10.31 -19.33 6.27
N ARG A 292 -9.77 -19.94 7.33
CA ARG A 292 -8.33 -20.02 7.61
C ARG A 292 -7.70 -21.09 6.73
N ILE A 293 -6.74 -20.73 5.89
CA ILE A 293 -6.06 -21.65 4.98
C ILE A 293 -4.58 -21.72 5.38
N LYS A 294 -4.07 -22.94 5.56
CA LYS A 294 -2.66 -23.24 5.87
C LYS A 294 -2.04 -24.11 4.77
N GLY A 295 -0.71 -24.21 4.74
CA GLY A 295 0.02 -25.06 3.80
C GLY A 295 0.05 -24.54 2.35
N LEU A 296 -0.23 -23.25 2.14
CA LEU A 296 -0.08 -22.58 0.86
C LEU A 296 1.38 -22.65 0.38
N LYS A 297 1.56 -22.61 -0.93
CA LYS A 297 2.89 -22.47 -1.56
C LYS A 297 3.33 -21.00 -1.46
N PRO A 298 4.57 -20.71 -1.03
CA PRO A 298 5.12 -19.35 -1.06
C PRO A 298 5.19 -18.75 -2.46
N ASN A 299 5.25 -17.41 -2.54
CA ASN A 299 5.37 -16.60 -3.75
C ASN A 299 4.30 -16.86 -4.85
N THR A 300 3.20 -17.52 -4.50
CA THR A 300 2.26 -18.15 -5.45
C THR A 300 0.95 -17.37 -5.52
N ARG A 301 0.43 -17.18 -6.74
CA ARG A 301 -0.93 -16.63 -6.93
C ARG A 301 -1.96 -17.71 -6.57
N TYR A 302 -2.89 -17.35 -5.68
CA TYR A 302 -4.06 -18.15 -5.36
C TYR A 302 -5.32 -17.41 -5.80
N TYR A 303 -6.02 -17.98 -6.78
CA TYR A 303 -7.37 -17.59 -7.17
C TYR A 303 -8.36 -18.12 -6.13
N PHE A 304 -9.45 -17.39 -5.88
CA PHE A 304 -10.51 -17.83 -4.99
C PHE A 304 -11.90 -17.28 -5.35
N VAL A 305 -12.93 -18.04 -4.98
CA VAL A 305 -14.35 -17.69 -5.06
C VAL A 305 -14.98 -17.94 -3.69
N LEU A 306 -15.78 -16.99 -3.22
CA LEU A 306 -16.58 -17.13 -1.99
C LEU A 306 -17.93 -17.73 -2.33
N GLU A 307 -18.43 -18.66 -1.53
CA GLU A 307 -19.80 -19.19 -1.63
C GLU A 307 -20.49 -19.21 -0.26
N SER A 308 -21.73 -18.72 -0.21
CA SER A 308 -22.61 -18.72 0.96
C SER A 308 -23.99 -19.24 0.52
N ASP A 309 -24.36 -20.45 0.93
CA ASP A 309 -25.64 -21.10 0.58
C ASP A 309 -25.96 -21.12 -0.94
N GLY A 310 -24.92 -21.22 -1.77
CA GLY A 310 -25.02 -21.25 -3.23
C GLY A 310 -24.84 -19.90 -3.92
N GLU A 311 -25.06 -18.78 -3.20
CA GLU A 311 -24.70 -17.44 -3.69
C GLU A 311 -23.18 -17.28 -3.74
N ARG A 312 -22.65 -16.69 -4.82
CA ARG A 312 -21.19 -16.57 -5.06
C ARG A 312 -20.71 -15.15 -5.23
N SER A 313 -19.45 -14.91 -4.85
CA SER A 313 -18.71 -13.76 -5.36
C SER A 313 -18.24 -14.00 -6.80
N ARG A 314 -17.73 -12.94 -7.44
CA ARG A 314 -16.81 -13.09 -8.58
C ARG A 314 -15.51 -13.78 -8.14
N GLU A 315 -14.72 -14.26 -9.10
CA GLU A 315 -13.36 -14.73 -8.80
C GLU A 315 -12.45 -13.54 -8.41
N PHE A 316 -11.62 -13.79 -7.40
CA PHE A 316 -10.55 -12.94 -6.90
C PHE A 316 -9.22 -13.67 -6.96
N TYR A 317 -8.12 -12.97 -6.70
CA TYR A 317 -6.86 -13.62 -6.35
C TYR A 317 -6.05 -12.80 -5.35
N PHE A 318 -5.17 -13.49 -4.62
CA PHE A 318 -4.07 -12.88 -3.87
C PHE A 318 -2.75 -13.57 -4.22
N ARG A 319 -1.64 -13.12 -3.64
CA ARG A 319 -0.32 -13.77 -3.75
C ARG A 319 0.25 -13.97 -2.35
N THR A 320 0.75 -15.16 -2.05
CA THR A 320 1.53 -15.41 -0.82
C THR A 320 2.85 -14.64 -0.82
N ALA A 321 3.35 -14.27 0.35
CA ALA A 321 4.71 -13.76 0.51
C ALA A 321 5.73 -14.81 0.00
N PRO A 322 6.94 -14.41 -0.42
CA PRO A 322 7.98 -15.38 -0.73
C PRO A 322 8.42 -16.15 0.52
N ALA A 323 9.05 -17.31 0.35
CA ALA A 323 9.60 -18.08 1.48
C ALA A 323 10.82 -17.38 2.08
N GLU A 324 11.60 -16.73 1.19
CA GLU A 324 12.88 -16.10 1.45
C GLU A 324 13.16 -15.03 0.40
N GLY A 325 14.15 -14.20 0.68
CA GLY A 325 14.43 -13.00 -0.07
C GLY A 325 13.49 -11.86 0.30
N THR A 326 13.94 -10.66 -0.02
CA THR A 326 13.29 -9.40 0.37
C THR A 326 12.76 -8.63 -0.83
N ASP A 327 12.70 -9.22 -2.03
CA ASP A 327 12.32 -8.50 -3.26
C ASP A 327 10.80 -8.33 -3.41
N PHE A 328 10.21 -7.52 -2.54
CA PHE A 328 8.79 -7.19 -2.54
C PHE A 328 8.52 -5.77 -2.01
N THR A 329 7.26 -5.35 -2.11
CA THR A 329 6.77 -4.06 -1.63
C THR A 329 5.64 -4.27 -0.62
N LEU A 330 5.69 -3.54 0.50
CA LEU A 330 4.57 -3.37 1.42
C LEU A 330 4.01 -1.95 1.26
N ILE A 331 2.69 -1.80 1.31
CA ILE A 331 2.05 -0.49 1.50
C ILE A 331 1.63 -0.38 2.97
N HIS A 332 1.87 0.76 3.63
CA HIS A 332 1.35 1.06 4.96
C HIS A 332 0.50 2.34 4.94
N GLY A 333 -0.59 2.37 5.70
CA GLY A 333 -1.42 3.56 5.87
C GLY A 333 -2.33 3.47 7.08
N GLY A 334 -2.69 4.60 7.68
CA GLY A 334 -3.56 4.65 8.86
C GLY A 334 -4.57 5.79 8.78
N ASP A 335 -5.50 5.84 9.74
CA ASP A 335 -6.48 6.90 9.92
C ASP A 335 -7.38 7.10 8.69
N SER A 336 -8.21 6.09 8.41
CA SER A 336 -9.14 6.09 7.29
C SER A 336 -10.59 6.45 7.68
N ARG A 337 -10.84 6.68 8.97
CA ARG A 337 -12.16 6.75 9.60
C ARG A 337 -13.24 7.67 9.02
N SER A 338 -12.98 8.97 8.84
CA SER A 338 -14.07 9.97 8.67
C SER A 338 -14.21 10.58 7.29
N GLY A 339 -13.12 10.86 6.56
CA GLY A 339 -13.19 11.48 5.24
C GLY A 339 -13.47 10.46 4.15
N HIS A 340 -14.67 9.89 4.14
CA HIS A 340 -15.04 8.70 3.35
C HIS A 340 -14.70 8.82 1.85
N ALA A 341 -14.96 9.98 1.23
CA ALA A 341 -14.59 10.21 -0.17
C ALA A 341 -13.07 10.08 -0.40
N ASN A 342 -12.25 10.64 0.49
CA ASN A 342 -10.79 10.57 0.38
C ASN A 342 -10.26 9.19 0.77
N ARG A 343 -10.91 8.47 1.70
CA ARG A 343 -10.63 7.03 1.94
C ARG A 343 -10.84 6.22 0.66
N CYS A 344 -12.00 6.35 0.01
CA CYS A 344 -12.28 5.63 -1.24
C CYS A 344 -11.24 5.89 -2.34
N ARG A 345 -10.82 7.15 -2.49
CA ARG A 345 -9.82 7.56 -3.50
C ARG A 345 -8.42 7.03 -3.15
N MET A 346 -8.03 7.04 -1.88
CA MET A 346 -6.77 6.40 -1.45
C MET A 346 -6.82 4.87 -1.58
N ASN A 347 -7.97 4.23 -1.37
CA ASN A 347 -8.14 2.79 -1.59
C ASN A 347 -7.95 2.45 -3.09
N LEU A 348 -8.46 3.28 -4.01
CA LEU A 348 -8.17 3.15 -5.44
C LEU A 348 -6.67 3.36 -5.74
N ARG A 349 -5.98 4.29 -5.06
CA ARG A 349 -4.52 4.50 -5.18
C ARG A 349 -3.68 3.34 -4.62
N ILE A 350 -4.19 2.60 -3.63
CA ILE A 350 -3.63 1.32 -3.17
C ILE A 350 -3.79 0.26 -4.28
N ALA A 351 -4.99 0.13 -4.83
CA ALA A 351 -5.31 -0.83 -5.89
C ALA A 351 -4.48 -0.58 -7.17
N GLU A 352 -4.28 0.68 -7.53
CA GLU A 352 -3.45 1.11 -8.66
C GLU A 352 -1.98 0.75 -8.45
N GLN A 353 -1.43 0.95 -7.24
CA GLN A 353 -0.07 0.50 -6.91
C GLN A 353 0.05 -1.02 -6.94
N ALA A 354 -0.97 -1.75 -6.49
CA ALA A 354 -1.02 -3.21 -6.58
C ALA A 354 -0.98 -3.69 -8.04
N ASN A 355 -1.70 -3.02 -8.94
CA ASN A 355 -1.84 -3.47 -10.33
C ASN A 355 -0.74 -2.95 -11.26
N SER A 356 -0.15 -1.79 -10.97
CA SER A 356 1.04 -1.28 -11.67
C SER A 356 2.34 -1.99 -11.25
N ASP A 357 2.39 -2.62 -10.08
CA ASP A 357 3.57 -3.38 -9.62
C ASP A 357 3.20 -4.72 -8.97
N SER A 358 3.61 -5.81 -9.63
CA SER A 358 3.44 -7.17 -9.13
C SER A 358 4.09 -7.44 -7.76
N LYS A 359 5.11 -6.65 -7.37
CA LYS A 359 5.85 -6.78 -6.11
C LYS A 359 5.07 -6.33 -4.87
N VAL A 360 3.98 -5.57 -5.02
CA VAL A 360 3.13 -5.16 -3.90
C VAL A 360 2.37 -6.37 -3.34
N ILE A 361 2.87 -6.97 -2.25
CA ILE A 361 2.30 -8.21 -1.70
C ILE A 361 1.21 -7.98 -0.64
N ALA A 362 1.21 -6.85 0.06
CA ALA A 362 0.27 -6.59 1.16
C ALA A 362 0.05 -5.10 1.46
N PHE A 363 -0.96 -4.84 2.29
CA PHE A 363 -1.29 -3.55 2.86
C PHE A 363 -1.39 -3.64 4.40
N ALA A 364 -0.47 -3.00 5.11
CA ALA A 364 -0.50 -2.89 6.56
C ALA A 364 -1.31 -1.64 6.98
N HIS A 365 -2.37 -1.82 7.79
CA HIS A 365 -3.21 -0.70 8.21
C HIS A 365 -2.94 -0.32 9.68
N GLY A 366 -2.42 0.89 9.90
CA GLY A 366 -2.02 1.45 11.20
C GLY A 366 -3.16 1.85 12.16
N GLY A 367 -4.33 1.20 12.07
CA GLY A 367 -5.51 1.53 12.88
C GLY A 367 -6.30 2.79 12.50
N ASP A 368 -7.35 3.08 13.28
CA ASP A 368 -8.37 4.12 13.09
C ASP A 368 -9.15 3.94 11.77
N TYR A 369 -9.78 2.76 11.64
CA TYR A 369 -10.64 2.39 10.50
C TYR A 369 -11.98 3.15 10.52
N ILE A 370 -12.49 3.44 11.71
CA ILE A 370 -13.82 4.01 11.97
C ILE A 370 -13.79 5.09 13.07
N VAL A 371 -14.90 5.77 13.34
CA VAL A 371 -14.98 6.85 14.35
C VAL A 371 -15.46 6.35 15.71
N THR A 372 -16.12 5.20 15.79
CA THR A 372 -16.54 4.55 17.04
C THR A 372 -16.65 3.04 16.82
N GLY A 373 -15.73 2.25 17.39
CA GLY A 373 -15.58 0.83 17.05
C GLY A 373 -16.72 -0.10 17.44
N SER A 374 -17.63 0.34 18.32
CA SER A 374 -18.90 -0.35 18.60
C SER A 374 -20.03 0.00 17.62
N LYS A 375 -19.79 0.83 16.59
CA LYS A 375 -20.81 1.24 15.62
C LYS A 375 -20.68 0.46 14.31
N TRP A 376 -21.62 -0.47 14.10
CA TRP A 376 -21.63 -1.36 12.95
C TRP A 376 -21.83 -0.64 11.63
N GLU A 377 -22.62 0.44 11.55
CA GLU A 377 -22.84 1.14 10.27
C GLU A 377 -21.53 1.76 9.75
N GLN A 378 -20.64 2.15 10.66
CA GLN A 378 -19.31 2.66 10.31
C GLN A 378 -18.40 1.54 9.82
N TRP A 379 -18.41 0.37 10.46
CA TRP A 379 -17.67 -0.82 10.01
C TRP A 379 -18.20 -1.33 8.66
N ARG A 380 -19.51 -1.46 8.49
CA ARG A 380 -20.18 -1.81 7.23
C ARG A 380 -19.76 -0.86 6.10
N LEU A 381 -19.74 0.45 6.37
CA LEU A 381 -19.31 1.45 5.39
C LEU A 381 -17.79 1.41 5.12
N TRP A 382 -16.96 1.12 6.12
CA TRP A 382 -15.52 0.97 5.93
C TRP A 382 -15.21 -0.28 5.10
N LEU A 383 -15.81 -1.41 5.45
CA LEU A 383 -15.63 -2.71 4.78
C LEU A 383 -16.01 -2.65 3.30
N SER A 384 -17.21 -2.15 2.97
CA SER A 384 -17.62 -2.00 1.57
C SER A 384 -16.80 -0.94 0.82
N GLN A 385 -16.13 -0.02 1.52
CA GLN A 385 -15.17 0.90 0.90
C GLN A 385 -13.76 0.30 0.77
N HIS A 386 -13.41 -0.69 1.58
CA HIS A 386 -12.15 -1.44 1.48
C HIS A 386 -12.11 -2.33 0.23
N GLU A 387 -13.27 -2.79 -0.26
CA GLU A 387 -13.41 -3.46 -1.57
C GLU A 387 -12.78 -2.65 -2.73
N LEU A 388 -12.73 -1.31 -2.65
CA LEU A 388 -12.07 -0.44 -3.64
C LEU A 388 -10.55 -0.61 -3.72
N THR A 389 -9.92 -1.36 -2.79
CA THR A 389 -8.53 -1.82 -2.92
C THR A 389 -8.38 -2.97 -3.94
N THR A 390 -9.49 -3.56 -4.38
CA THR A 390 -9.58 -4.66 -5.36
C THR A 390 -10.10 -4.13 -6.70
N GLN A 391 -9.27 -4.13 -7.75
CA GLN A 391 -9.72 -3.70 -9.08
C GLN A 391 -10.48 -4.81 -9.83
N GLU A 392 -10.86 -4.51 -11.08
CA GLU A 392 -11.61 -5.39 -11.98
C GLU A 392 -10.90 -6.74 -12.23
N ASP A 393 -9.56 -6.79 -12.23
CA ASP A 393 -8.78 -8.02 -12.35
C ASP A 393 -8.91 -8.98 -11.14
N GLY A 394 -9.50 -8.49 -10.03
CA GLY A 394 -9.79 -9.29 -8.84
C GLY A 394 -8.63 -9.40 -7.85
N ARG A 395 -7.55 -8.63 -8.00
CA ARG A 395 -6.44 -8.64 -7.04
C ARG A 395 -6.86 -8.07 -5.68
N VAL A 396 -7.00 -8.94 -4.69
CA VAL A 396 -7.16 -8.54 -3.28
C VAL A 396 -5.78 -8.48 -2.65
N LEU A 397 -5.40 -7.31 -2.10
CA LEU A 397 -4.22 -7.24 -1.24
C LEU A 397 -4.55 -7.80 0.16
N PRO A 398 -3.74 -8.74 0.67
CA PRO A 398 -3.75 -9.10 2.09
C PRO A 398 -3.58 -7.89 3.00
N ILE A 399 -4.45 -7.76 4.01
CA ILE A 399 -4.36 -6.73 5.05
C ILE A 399 -3.65 -7.28 6.29
N ILE A 400 -2.75 -6.47 6.85
CA ILE A 400 -2.11 -6.72 8.16
C ILE A 400 -2.67 -5.68 9.14
N PRO A 401 -3.56 -6.06 10.08
CA PRO A 401 -4.34 -5.11 10.86
C PRO A 401 -3.66 -4.68 12.17
N THR A 402 -3.34 -3.38 12.30
CA THR A 402 -3.04 -2.74 13.59
C THR A 402 -4.32 -2.19 14.22
N LYS A 403 -4.40 -2.20 15.55
CA LYS A 403 -5.53 -1.65 16.30
C LYS A 403 -5.35 -0.16 16.64
N GLY A 404 -6.26 0.69 16.16
CA GLY A 404 -6.31 2.11 16.50
C GLY A 404 -7.16 2.45 17.72
N ASN A 405 -7.23 3.75 18.01
CA ASN A 405 -7.86 4.25 19.23
C ASN A 405 -9.35 4.55 19.15
N HIS A 406 -9.88 4.78 17.94
CA HIS A 406 -11.33 4.76 17.72
C HIS A 406 -11.87 3.33 17.58
N ASP A 407 -11.01 2.33 17.34
CA ASP A 407 -11.34 0.91 17.11
C ASP A 407 -11.64 0.13 18.40
N GLY A 408 -12.46 0.68 19.30
CA GLY A 408 -12.85 0.03 20.56
C GLY A 408 -13.95 -1.03 20.40
N GLY A 409 -13.97 -2.03 21.28
CA GLY A 409 -14.98 -3.10 21.29
C GLY A 409 -14.68 -4.26 20.34
N LYS A 410 -15.60 -5.23 20.30
CA LYS A 410 -15.39 -6.54 19.66
C LYS A 410 -15.32 -6.53 18.14
N ILE A 411 -15.99 -5.58 17.47
CA ILE A 411 -16.13 -5.60 16.00
C ILE A 411 -14.77 -5.53 15.30
N TYR A 412 -13.74 -4.89 15.89
CA TYR A 412 -12.36 -4.96 15.36
C TYR A 412 -11.84 -6.41 15.27
N PHE A 413 -12.05 -7.20 16.32
CA PHE A 413 -11.58 -8.58 16.44
C PHE A 413 -12.37 -9.52 15.51
N GLU A 414 -13.69 -9.32 15.43
CA GLU A 414 -14.61 -10.03 14.51
C GLU A 414 -14.38 -9.67 13.04
N VAL A 415 -13.94 -8.44 12.74
CA VAL A 415 -13.59 -8.07 11.36
C VAL A 415 -12.30 -8.77 10.92
N PHE A 416 -11.33 -8.93 11.82
CA PHE A 416 -9.97 -9.38 11.48
C PHE A 416 -9.60 -10.81 11.90
N ASP A 417 -10.56 -11.63 12.35
CA ASP A 417 -10.34 -13.03 12.81
C ASP A 417 -9.30 -13.14 13.95
N LEU A 418 -9.33 -12.16 14.87
CA LEU A 418 -8.38 -12.03 15.98
C LEU A 418 -9.03 -12.45 17.30
N GLU A 419 -8.32 -13.20 18.13
CA GLU A 419 -8.73 -13.44 19.52
C GLU A 419 -8.48 -12.18 20.38
N GLU A 420 -9.54 -11.64 21.00
CA GLU A 420 -9.52 -10.36 21.75
C GLU A 420 -8.51 -10.36 22.92
N LYS A 421 -8.24 -11.54 23.50
CA LYS A 421 -7.32 -11.69 24.64
C LYS A 421 -5.87 -11.94 24.25
N THR A 422 -5.59 -12.58 23.10
CA THR A 422 -4.25 -13.11 22.77
C THR A 422 -3.64 -12.63 21.47
N LYS A 423 -4.42 -12.03 20.55
CA LYS A 423 -3.94 -11.54 19.24
C LYS A 423 -4.08 -10.02 19.04
N ARG A 424 -4.13 -9.26 20.14
CA ARG A 424 -4.16 -7.78 20.12
C ARG A 424 -2.89 -7.18 19.51
N TRP A 425 -1.77 -7.83 19.82
CA TRP A 425 -0.45 -7.68 19.22
C TRP A 425 -0.04 -9.04 18.64
N HIS A 426 0.77 -9.05 17.59
CA HIS A 426 1.18 -10.26 16.85
C HIS A 426 2.35 -9.93 15.91
N THR A 427 2.99 -10.96 15.33
CA THR A 427 4.04 -10.78 14.32
C THR A 427 3.64 -11.44 13.01
N THR A 428 3.62 -10.66 11.93
CA THR A 428 3.51 -11.22 10.57
C THR A 428 4.91 -11.46 10.00
N MET A 429 5.20 -12.71 9.63
CA MET A 429 6.41 -13.08 8.90
C MET A 429 6.15 -12.95 7.40
N LEU A 430 6.86 -12.04 6.74
CA LEU A 430 6.77 -11.79 5.30
C LEU A 430 7.86 -12.59 4.57
N GLY A 431 7.78 -13.92 4.69
CA GLY A 431 8.89 -14.84 4.46
C GLY A 431 9.84 -14.90 5.66
N LYS A 432 10.94 -15.64 5.54
CA LYS A 432 11.92 -15.78 6.64
C LYS A 432 12.67 -14.48 6.95
N ASP A 433 12.92 -13.65 5.94
CA ASP A 433 13.89 -12.54 6.02
C ASP A 433 13.28 -11.20 6.49
N VAL A 434 11.96 -11.11 6.66
CA VAL A 434 11.26 -9.86 7.04
C VAL A 434 10.17 -10.16 8.07
N ALA A 435 10.19 -9.44 9.20
CA ALA A 435 9.13 -9.50 10.21
C ALA A 435 8.50 -8.14 10.47
N LEU A 436 7.18 -8.12 10.61
CA LEU A 436 6.40 -6.95 11.01
C LEU A 436 5.68 -7.23 12.33
N VAL A 437 6.17 -6.61 13.40
CA VAL A 437 5.63 -6.72 14.77
C VAL A 437 4.53 -5.67 14.96
N THR A 438 3.30 -6.11 15.14
CA THR A 438 2.10 -5.28 15.34
C THR A 438 1.82 -5.10 16.84
N LEU A 439 1.70 -3.85 17.32
CA LEU A 439 1.48 -3.54 18.75
C LEU A 439 0.19 -2.75 19.03
N ASP A 440 -0.51 -3.11 20.11
CA ASP A 440 -1.68 -2.39 20.61
C ASP A 440 -1.25 -1.23 21.51
N THR A 441 -1.20 -0.01 20.95
CA THR A 441 -0.92 1.22 21.71
C THR A 441 -2.16 1.74 22.48
N ASN A 442 -3.16 0.90 22.72
CA ASN A 442 -4.35 1.18 23.54
C ASN A 442 -4.39 0.36 24.84
N SER A 443 -3.79 -0.83 24.88
CA SER A 443 -3.54 -1.59 26.10
C SER A 443 -2.45 -0.91 26.97
N PRO A 444 -2.21 -1.36 28.21
CA PRO A 444 -1.05 -0.92 29.00
C PRO A 444 0.26 -1.05 28.23
N ALA A 445 1.22 -0.19 28.57
CA ALA A 445 2.52 -0.17 27.92
C ALA A 445 3.47 -1.23 28.47
N GLY A 446 3.47 -1.43 29.78
CA GLY A 446 4.26 -2.47 30.44
C GLY A 446 3.49 -3.77 30.72
N GLY A 447 4.19 -4.76 31.29
CA GLY A 447 3.64 -6.07 31.63
C GLY A 447 3.49 -6.99 30.39
N PRO A 448 2.40 -7.73 30.20
CA PRO A 448 2.32 -8.81 29.20
C PRO A 448 2.64 -8.43 27.74
N GLN A 449 2.46 -7.17 27.33
CA GLN A 449 2.85 -6.70 25.99
C GLN A 449 4.34 -6.32 25.92
N GLU A 450 4.93 -5.82 27.00
CA GLU A 450 6.36 -5.49 27.12
C GLU A 450 7.20 -6.77 27.21
N GLU A 451 6.80 -7.70 28.08
CA GLU A 451 7.40 -9.03 28.24
C GLU A 451 7.39 -9.80 26.90
N TRP A 452 6.25 -9.79 26.19
CA TRP A 452 6.13 -10.38 24.86
C TRP A 452 7.00 -9.64 23.83
N LEU A 453 6.99 -8.31 23.83
CA LEU A 453 7.77 -7.51 22.88
C LEU A 453 9.28 -7.75 23.03
N GLU A 454 9.81 -7.80 24.25
CA GLU A 454 11.22 -8.12 24.48
C GLU A 454 11.55 -9.54 24.00
N ALA A 455 10.75 -10.54 24.38
CA ALA A 455 10.97 -11.92 23.96
C ALA A 455 10.93 -12.07 22.43
N GLU A 456 9.99 -11.39 21.77
CA GLU A 456 9.77 -11.47 20.33
C GLU A 456 10.83 -10.71 19.53
N LEU A 457 11.22 -9.49 19.94
CA LEU A 457 12.34 -8.77 19.31
C LEU A 457 13.66 -9.54 19.46
N LYS A 458 13.91 -10.13 20.65
CA LYS A 458 15.07 -11.00 20.92
C LYS A 458 15.09 -12.24 20.02
N ARG A 459 13.93 -12.83 19.75
CA ARG A 459 13.77 -13.98 18.84
C ARG A 459 13.99 -13.59 17.37
N LEU A 460 13.45 -12.44 16.96
CA LEU A 460 13.42 -12.02 15.57
C LEU A 460 14.72 -11.41 15.06
N ARG A 461 15.38 -10.52 15.84
CA ARG A 461 16.52 -9.75 15.32
C ARG A 461 17.66 -10.59 14.71
N PRO A 462 18.10 -11.72 15.29
CA PRO A 462 19.14 -12.56 14.67
C PRO A 462 18.62 -13.46 13.52
N ALA A 463 17.30 -13.52 13.30
CA ALA A 463 16.67 -14.40 12.31
C ALA A 463 16.22 -13.68 11.03
N VAL A 464 16.03 -12.35 11.06
CA VAL A 464 15.49 -11.57 9.93
C VAL A 464 16.47 -10.51 9.43
N ARG A 465 16.46 -10.24 8.12
CA ARG A 465 17.17 -9.11 7.51
C ARG A 465 16.49 -7.77 7.86
N TRP A 466 15.16 -7.71 7.79
CA TRP A 466 14.39 -6.51 8.14
C TRP A 466 13.43 -6.77 9.32
N LEU A 467 13.62 -6.04 10.41
CA LEU A 467 12.75 -6.06 11.59
C LEU A 467 12.00 -4.73 11.69
N LEU A 468 10.69 -4.78 11.43
CA LEU A 468 9.79 -3.63 11.45
C LEU A 468 8.85 -3.71 12.64
N VAL A 469 8.46 -2.55 13.16
CA VAL A 469 7.37 -2.42 14.13
C VAL A 469 6.26 -1.53 13.55
N GLN A 470 5.00 -1.89 13.75
CA GLN A 470 3.86 -1.02 13.46
C GLN A 470 2.96 -0.86 14.68
N TYR A 471 2.46 0.36 14.86
CA TYR A 471 1.52 0.70 15.93
C TYR A 471 0.79 2.00 15.63
N HIS A 472 -0.38 2.16 16.25
CA HIS A 472 -1.22 3.30 15.98
C HIS A 472 -0.65 4.63 16.54
N ARG A 473 -0.45 4.75 17.86
CA ARG A 473 -0.01 6.01 18.48
C ARG A 473 1.51 6.21 18.38
N PRO A 474 1.99 7.37 17.90
CA PRO A 474 3.40 7.61 17.65
C PRO A 474 4.23 7.84 18.92
N MET A 475 5.49 7.38 18.88
CA MET A 475 6.50 7.63 19.90
C MET A 475 7.21 8.97 19.64
N TYR A 476 7.43 9.33 18.37
CA TYR A 476 8.04 10.61 17.96
C TYR A 476 7.09 11.46 17.07
N PRO A 477 5.92 11.90 17.58
CA PRO A 477 4.90 12.58 16.78
C PRO A 477 5.32 13.89 16.12
N ALA A 478 4.72 14.22 14.97
CA ALA A 478 4.76 15.54 14.36
C ALA A 478 3.57 16.44 14.77
N VAL A 479 2.52 15.87 15.37
CA VAL A 479 1.34 16.64 15.81
C VAL A 479 1.08 16.52 17.32
N LYS A 480 0.89 15.31 17.84
CA LYS A 480 0.48 15.08 19.25
C LYS A 480 1.65 15.10 20.23
N GLY A 481 1.41 14.87 21.52
CA GLY A 481 2.46 14.43 22.45
C GLY A 481 2.79 12.95 22.24
N PRO A 482 4.00 12.48 22.61
CA PRO A 482 4.38 11.06 22.54
C PRO A 482 3.36 10.12 23.20
N ALA A 483 3.20 8.93 22.64
CA ALA A 483 2.44 7.86 23.28
C ALA A 483 3.06 7.48 24.64
N ARG A 484 2.23 7.09 25.62
CA ARG A 484 2.68 6.59 26.94
C ARG A 484 3.58 5.35 26.87
N HIS A 485 3.65 4.72 25.70
CA HIS A 485 4.47 3.56 25.38
C HIS A 485 5.92 3.91 25.05
N ALA A 486 6.21 5.15 24.61
CA ALA A 486 7.54 5.59 24.19
C ALA A 486 8.68 5.31 25.21
N PRO A 487 8.55 5.57 26.52
CA PRO A 487 9.63 5.31 27.49
C PRO A 487 9.89 3.81 27.76
N ILE A 488 9.05 2.90 27.25
CA ILE A 488 9.19 1.45 27.41
C ILE A 488 9.58 0.81 26.07
N PHE A 489 8.84 1.13 25.01
CA PHE A 489 9.01 0.52 23.69
C PHE A 489 10.26 1.02 22.95
N CYS A 490 10.60 2.32 23.02
CA CYS A 490 11.80 2.83 22.32
C CYS A 490 13.11 2.21 22.85
N PRO A 491 13.34 2.07 24.17
CA PRO A 491 14.49 1.32 24.69
C PRO A 491 14.58 -0.12 24.18
N LEU A 492 13.45 -0.83 24.06
CA LEU A 492 13.42 -2.19 23.49
C LEU A 492 13.71 -2.18 21.98
N PHE A 493 13.15 -1.23 21.23
CA PHE A 493 13.44 -1.08 19.81
C PHE A 493 14.93 -0.77 19.54
N ASP A 494 15.53 0.11 20.36
CA ASP A 494 16.96 0.47 20.29
C ASP A 494 17.85 -0.72 20.67
N LYS A 495 17.53 -1.41 21.77
CA LYS A 495 18.24 -2.61 22.26
C LYS A 495 18.28 -3.75 21.24
N TYR A 496 17.18 -3.94 20.50
CA TYR A 496 17.05 -4.99 19.49
C TYR A 496 17.17 -4.48 18.05
N ASN A 497 17.75 -3.29 17.83
CA ASN A 497 18.11 -2.77 16.51
C ASN A 497 16.98 -2.90 15.47
N VAL A 498 15.78 -2.44 15.81
CA VAL A 498 14.65 -2.32 14.88
C VAL A 498 15.02 -1.37 13.74
N ASP A 499 14.66 -1.69 12.50
CA ASP A 499 15.11 -0.94 11.32
C ASP A 499 14.25 0.30 11.05
N ILE A 500 12.94 0.16 11.22
CA ILE A 500 11.95 1.20 10.98
C ILE A 500 10.72 1.00 11.88
N ALA A 501 10.15 2.11 12.34
CA ALA A 501 8.89 2.14 13.05
C ALA A 501 7.80 2.83 12.21
N LEU A 502 6.65 2.19 12.09
CA LEU A 502 5.50 2.65 11.30
C LEU A 502 4.38 3.13 12.22
N GLU A 503 4.00 4.40 12.08
CA GLU A 503 3.14 5.12 13.02
C GLU A 503 1.89 5.72 12.33
N SER A 504 0.88 6.09 13.12
CA SER A 504 -0.42 6.64 12.67
C SER A 504 -0.93 7.70 13.66
N ASP A 505 -2.24 7.93 13.80
CA ASP A 505 -2.92 8.78 14.81
C ASP A 505 -2.69 10.31 14.68
N GLY A 506 -1.62 10.75 14.01
CA GLY A 506 -1.23 12.16 13.84
C GLY A 506 -1.90 12.87 12.66
N HIS A 507 -2.46 12.15 11.69
CA HIS A 507 -3.10 12.69 10.46
C HIS A 507 -2.16 13.59 9.61
N CYS A 508 -0.92 13.18 9.39
CA CYS A 508 0.08 13.96 8.66
C CYS A 508 1.16 13.07 8.05
N MET A 509 2.06 13.64 7.25
CA MET A 509 3.27 12.94 6.78
C MET A 509 4.46 13.30 7.66
N LYS A 510 5.30 12.33 8.00
CA LYS A 510 6.51 12.52 8.80
C LYS A 510 7.52 11.40 8.55
N ARG A 511 8.79 11.77 8.37
CA ARG A 511 9.94 10.91 8.61
C ARG A 511 10.91 11.62 9.57
N THR A 512 11.32 10.97 10.65
CA THR A 512 12.33 11.55 11.56
C THR A 512 13.75 11.53 10.96
N VAL A 513 14.69 12.20 11.62
CA VAL A 513 16.09 11.76 11.61
C VAL A 513 16.21 10.34 12.21
N PRO A 514 17.29 9.59 11.97
CA PRO A 514 17.62 8.42 12.78
C PRO A 514 17.79 8.78 14.27
N ILE A 515 17.13 8.02 15.16
CA ILE A 515 17.10 8.26 16.62
C ILE A 515 17.56 7.01 17.37
N ARG A 516 18.47 7.17 18.34
CA ARG A 516 18.84 6.15 19.33
C ARG A 516 18.96 6.81 20.71
N ASN A 517 18.54 6.12 21.78
CA ASN A 517 18.62 6.60 23.16
C ASN A 517 18.05 8.03 23.35
N GLY A 518 16.97 8.34 22.63
CA GLY A 518 16.31 9.66 22.65
C GLY A 518 17.06 10.81 21.97
N LYS A 519 18.10 10.53 21.17
CA LYS A 519 18.97 11.52 20.50
C LYS A 519 19.13 11.21 19.01
N LYS A 520 19.49 12.22 18.21
CA LYS A 520 19.87 12.03 16.80
C LYS A 520 21.17 11.23 16.74
N ASP A 521 21.14 10.06 16.11
CA ASP A 521 22.25 9.10 16.04
C ASP A 521 22.19 8.37 14.68
N PRO A 522 23.25 8.39 13.85
CA PRO A 522 23.25 7.74 12.53
C PRO A 522 22.92 6.23 12.56
N THR A 523 23.17 5.54 13.66
CA THR A 523 22.87 4.11 13.86
C THR A 523 21.44 3.87 14.34
N GLY A 524 20.65 4.92 14.57
CA GLY A 524 19.33 4.85 15.18
C GLY A 524 18.22 4.28 14.28
N ILE A 525 17.00 4.45 14.76
CA ILE A 525 15.75 4.00 14.13
C ILE A 525 15.09 5.20 13.46
N ILE A 526 14.48 4.99 12.30
CA ILE A 526 13.66 6.00 11.65
C ILE A 526 12.18 5.73 11.96
N TYR A 527 11.49 6.75 12.46
CA TYR A 527 10.06 6.71 12.78
C TYR A 527 9.31 7.41 11.65
N VAL A 528 8.39 6.68 11.01
CA VAL A 528 7.71 7.11 9.77
C VAL A 528 6.21 6.96 9.94
N GLY A 529 5.45 8.01 9.68
CA GLY A 529 4.02 8.09 9.96
C GLY A 529 3.41 9.36 9.40
N GLU A 530 2.27 9.85 9.87
CA GLU A 530 1.40 9.43 10.98
C GLU A 530 -0.04 9.28 10.48
N GLY A 531 -0.22 8.53 9.39
CA GLY A 531 -1.53 8.22 8.84
C GLY A 531 -2.20 9.37 8.10
N GLY A 532 -3.13 9.03 7.22
CA GLY A 532 -3.77 9.98 6.33
C GLY A 532 -4.67 9.37 5.25
N LEU A 533 -5.10 8.11 5.44
CA LEU A 533 -5.85 7.28 4.51
C LEU A 533 -7.34 7.69 4.38
N GLY A 534 -7.61 8.99 4.44
CA GLY A 534 -8.93 9.59 4.29
C GLY A 534 -9.27 10.61 5.36
N VAL A 535 -8.74 10.50 6.58
CA VAL A 535 -9.02 11.47 7.66
C VAL A 535 -8.51 12.89 7.32
N GLY A 536 -9.22 13.92 7.81
CA GLY A 536 -8.81 15.31 7.67
C GLY A 536 -7.38 15.55 8.20
N GLN A 537 -6.52 16.09 7.34
CA GLN A 537 -5.09 16.28 7.57
C GLN A 537 -4.80 17.44 8.53
N ARG A 538 -3.68 17.37 9.26
CA ARG A 538 -3.30 18.34 10.29
C ARG A 538 -1.99 19.07 9.95
N LYS A 539 -1.84 20.30 10.46
CA LYS A 539 -0.57 21.05 10.43
C LYS A 539 0.40 20.43 11.44
N THR A 540 1.67 20.31 11.04
CA THR A 540 2.73 19.69 11.85
C THR A 540 3.60 20.70 12.58
N HIS A 541 4.09 20.33 13.76
CA HIS A 541 5.10 21.05 14.55
C HIS A 541 6.51 20.73 14.02
N ALA A 542 6.84 21.27 12.83
CA ALA A 542 8.13 21.04 12.16
C ALA A 542 9.35 21.61 12.92
N ASP A 543 9.12 22.36 14.01
CA ASP A 543 10.10 22.90 14.93
C ASP A 543 10.73 21.85 15.87
N ARG A 544 10.11 20.65 16.00
CA ARG A 544 10.62 19.53 16.82
C ARG A 544 11.98 19.05 16.32
N TRP A 545 12.92 18.76 17.24
CA TRP A 545 14.31 18.46 16.89
C TRP A 545 14.46 17.27 15.91
N TYR A 546 13.64 16.24 16.06
CA TYR A 546 13.68 15.06 15.19
C TYR A 546 13.08 15.28 13.79
N LEU A 547 12.49 16.45 13.53
CA LEU A 547 11.94 16.87 12.23
C LEU A 547 12.82 17.92 11.52
N LYS A 548 13.91 18.34 12.16
CA LYS A 548 14.95 19.20 11.60
C LYS A 548 16.08 18.38 10.99
N ASP A 549 17.00 19.04 10.31
CA ASP A 549 18.34 18.54 9.97
C ASP A 549 18.38 17.13 9.34
N GLY A 550 17.48 16.89 8.38
CA GLY A 550 17.30 15.62 7.68
C GLY A 550 15.95 14.93 7.94
N GLY A 551 15.31 15.23 9.07
CA GLY A 551 13.90 14.94 9.30
C GLY A 551 13.00 15.78 8.38
N LYS A 552 11.74 15.35 8.20
CA LYS A 552 10.72 16.05 7.40
C LYS A 552 9.33 15.81 7.97
N SER A 553 8.45 16.79 7.82
CA SER A 553 7.00 16.61 8.02
C SER A 553 6.18 17.41 7.00
N GLY A 554 4.93 17.00 6.77
CA GLY A 554 4.04 17.57 5.76
C GLY A 554 2.58 17.20 6.02
N SER A 555 1.66 17.66 5.16
CA SER A 555 0.21 17.49 5.35
C SER A 555 -0.47 17.20 4.02
N ALA A 556 -0.76 15.92 3.76
CA ALA A 556 -1.42 15.46 2.54
C ALA A 556 -1.97 14.03 2.73
N HIS A 557 -3.07 13.70 2.05
CA HIS A 557 -3.53 12.32 1.95
C HIS A 557 -2.51 11.45 1.22
N HIS A 558 -2.12 10.35 1.84
CA HIS A 558 -1.00 9.52 1.41
C HIS A 558 -1.16 8.05 1.84
N VAL A 559 -0.37 7.19 1.22
CA VAL A 559 0.11 5.93 1.82
C VAL A 559 1.63 5.90 1.79
N MET A 560 2.25 5.19 2.72
CA MET A 560 3.68 4.91 2.70
C MET A 560 3.92 3.65 1.88
N ARG A 561 4.84 3.73 0.91
CA ARG A 561 5.30 2.58 0.13
C ARG A 561 6.71 2.20 0.60
N LEU A 562 6.88 0.93 0.96
CA LEU A 562 8.10 0.32 1.46
C LEU A 562 8.59 -0.69 0.42
N ASP A 563 9.61 -0.33 -0.35
CA ASP A 563 10.24 -1.19 -1.35
C ASP A 563 11.49 -1.83 -0.73
N PHE A 564 11.44 -3.15 -0.51
CA PHE A 564 12.50 -3.90 0.13
C PHE A 564 13.51 -4.46 -0.89
N ASN A 565 14.78 -4.50 -0.50
CA ASN A 565 15.90 -5.18 -1.16
C ASN A 565 16.83 -5.74 -0.05
N PRO A 566 17.83 -6.59 -0.37
CA PRO A 566 18.70 -7.17 0.67
C PRO A 566 19.49 -6.13 1.46
N ASP A 567 19.93 -5.06 0.78
CA ASP A 567 20.85 -4.05 1.33
C ASP A 567 20.18 -2.69 1.58
N GLU A 568 18.95 -2.50 1.09
CA GLU A 568 18.23 -1.23 1.08
C GLU A 568 16.72 -1.42 1.28
N LEU A 569 16.14 -0.62 2.18
CA LEU A 569 14.70 -0.40 2.30
C LEU A 569 14.40 1.04 1.88
N ARG A 570 13.67 1.20 0.77
CA ARG A 570 13.28 2.51 0.24
C ARG A 570 11.85 2.86 0.65
N VAL A 571 11.67 4.05 1.23
CA VAL A 571 10.42 4.54 1.81
C VAL A 571 9.99 5.83 1.10
N ARG A 572 8.76 5.85 0.61
CA ARG A 572 8.16 6.97 -0.15
C ARG A 572 6.71 7.21 0.27
N PHE A 573 6.25 8.46 0.35
CA PHE A 573 4.83 8.75 0.59
C PHE A 573 4.13 8.97 -0.74
N ILE A 574 3.31 8.01 -1.18
CA ILE A 574 2.53 8.13 -2.41
C ILE A 574 1.24 8.89 -2.11
N LEU A 575 1.12 10.08 -2.70
CA LEU A 575 0.01 10.99 -2.47
C LEU A 575 -1.25 10.61 -3.26
N MET A 576 -2.36 11.28 -2.94
CA MET A 576 -3.64 11.18 -3.67
C MET A 576 -3.50 11.30 -5.20
N ASP A 577 -2.61 12.16 -5.69
CA ASP A 577 -2.35 12.40 -7.12
C ASP A 577 -1.34 11.42 -7.74
N GLY A 578 -0.71 10.55 -6.93
CA GLY A 578 0.28 9.57 -7.36
C GLY A 578 1.72 10.09 -7.35
N SER A 579 1.94 11.36 -7.01
CA SER A 579 3.28 11.88 -6.76
C SER A 579 3.88 11.28 -5.48
N ALA A 580 5.21 11.27 -5.40
CA ALA A 580 5.92 10.86 -4.20
C ALA A 580 6.34 12.10 -3.40
N TRP A 581 5.88 12.21 -2.16
CA TRP A 581 6.46 13.11 -1.16
C TRP A 581 7.51 12.35 -0.34
N ASP A 582 8.71 12.94 -0.28
CA ASP A 582 9.93 12.30 0.23
C ASP A 582 10.33 10.99 -0.48
N ASP A 583 11.63 10.73 -0.48
CA ASP A 583 12.22 9.53 -1.08
C ASP A 583 13.49 9.22 -0.31
N HIS A 584 13.44 8.18 0.52
CA HIS A 584 14.47 7.91 1.51
C HIS A 584 14.85 6.43 1.53
N THR A 585 16.16 6.16 1.55
CA THR A 585 16.71 4.81 1.64
C THR A 585 17.33 4.59 3.01
N ILE A 586 16.84 3.56 3.71
CA ILE A 586 17.45 2.98 4.90
C ILE A 586 18.40 1.88 4.41
N LYS A 587 19.66 1.89 4.85
CA LYS A 587 20.59 0.78 4.62
C LYS A 587 20.25 -0.39 5.54
N ALA A 588 20.44 -1.62 5.06
CA ALA A 588 20.44 -2.78 5.94
C ALA A 588 21.49 -2.60 7.03
N ARG A 589 21.21 -3.11 8.23
CA ARG A 589 22.16 -3.08 9.33
C ARG A 589 23.16 -4.23 9.17
N ASP A 590 24.44 -3.92 9.27
CA ASP A 590 25.46 -4.90 9.61
C ASP A 590 25.29 -5.22 11.11
N LEU A 591 25.01 -6.49 11.44
CA LEU A 591 24.59 -6.98 12.76
C LEU A 591 25.40 -8.21 13.19
#